data_AF-A0A5B0KIN1-F1
#
_entry.id   AF-A0A5B0KIN1-F1
#
_cell.length_a   1.000
_cell.length_b   1.000
_cell.length_c   1.000
_cell.angle_alpha   90.00
_cell.angle_beta   90.00
_cell.angle_gamma   90.00
#
_symmetry.space_group_name_H-M   'P 1'
#
loop_
_entity.id
_entity.type
_entity.pdbx_description
1 polymer ?
#
loop_
_entity_poly.entity_id
_entity_poly.type
_entity_poly.pdbx_seq_one_letter_code
_entity_poly.pdbx_strand_id
1 'polypeptide(L)'
;MATLTEAQMRNEVEKAYKTLDARLPTLLTQCDDGQQQRALMACRDALRDAFFAAQVQKLLDANPIVEHIFSELKSTENDFKQELQDIQSISQVIALGTELAKLAGALVTLAAA
;
A
#
# COMPACT_ATOMS: atom_id res chain seq x y z
N MET A 1 -13.35 -8.11 -20.87
CA MET A 1 -12.76 -7.67 -19.59
C MET A 1 -11.29 -7.43 -19.87
N ALA A 2 -10.78 -6.24 -19.56
CA ALA A 2 -9.37 -5.93 -19.79
C ALA A 2 -8.55 -6.59 -18.68
N THR A 3 -7.76 -7.60 -19.03
CA THR A 3 -6.84 -8.27 -18.11
C THR A 3 -5.88 -7.26 -17.50
N LEU A 4 -5.83 -7.21 -16.17
CA LEU A 4 -4.85 -6.45 -15.42
C LEU A 4 -3.43 -6.87 -15.84
N THR A 5 -2.63 -5.89 -16.26
CA THR A 5 -1.25 -6.14 -16.66
C THR A 5 -0.33 -6.16 -15.45
N GLU A 6 0.72 -6.97 -15.51
CA GLU A 6 1.81 -6.98 -14.53
C GLU A 6 2.35 -5.57 -14.22
N ALA A 7 2.49 -4.74 -15.26
CA ALA A 7 2.94 -3.36 -15.11
C ALA A 7 1.98 -2.51 -14.28
N GLN A 8 0.66 -2.71 -14.39
CA GLN A 8 -0.32 -1.98 -13.59
C GLN A 8 -0.26 -2.40 -12.12
N MET A 9 -0.17 -3.69 -11.84
CA MET A 9 -0.06 -4.20 -10.47
C MET A 9 1.22 -3.70 -9.78
N ARG A 10 2.37 -3.77 -10.47
CA ARG A 10 3.65 -3.25 -9.96
C ARG A 10 3.58 -1.75 -9.69
N ASN A 11 3.02 -0.98 -10.62
CA ASN A 11 2.93 0.47 -10.49
C ASN A 11 2.08 0.90 -9.29
N GLU A 12 0.99 0.19 -9.00
CA GLU A 12 0.13 0.56 -7.87
C GLU A 12 0.77 0.22 -6.52
N VAL A 13 1.46 -0.92 -6.40
CA VAL A 13 2.27 -1.23 -5.21
C VAL A 13 3.43 -0.23 -5.05
N GLU A 14 4.06 0.18 -6.15
CA GLU A 14 5.13 1.19 -6.13
C GLU A 14 4.63 2.56 -5.68
N LYS A 15 3.49 3.03 -6.19
CA LYS A 15 2.91 4.31 -5.78
C LYS A 15 2.53 4.32 -4.31
N ALA A 16 1.91 3.25 -3.83
CA ALA A 16 1.58 3.05 -2.43
C ALA A 16 2.81 3.22 -1.52
N TYR A 17 3.88 2.47 -1.83
CA TYR A 17 5.14 2.54 -1.11
C TYR A 17 5.76 3.93 -1.16
N LYS A 18 5.93 4.51 -2.36
CA LYS A 18 6.56 5.82 -2.54
C LYS A 18 5.78 6.95 -1.87
N THR A 19 4.45 6.87 -1.87
CA THR A 19 3.60 7.88 -1.23
C THR A 19 3.80 7.88 0.28
N LEU A 20 3.77 6.70 0.91
CA LEU A 20 4.03 6.59 2.34
C LEU A 20 5.48 6.95 2.68
N ASP A 21 6.46 6.44 1.94
CA ASP A 21 7.90 6.68 2.20
C ASP A 21 8.25 8.17 2.10
N ALA A 22 7.71 8.88 1.11
CA ALA A 22 7.92 10.32 0.95
C ALA A 22 7.26 11.16 2.05
N ARG A 23 6.13 10.70 2.62
CA ARG A 23 5.40 11.40 3.70
C ARG A 23 5.83 10.94 5.08
N LEU A 24 6.58 9.85 5.20
CA LEU A 24 6.99 9.24 6.45
C LEU A 24 7.63 10.22 7.44
N PRO A 25 8.58 11.11 7.03
CA PRO A 25 9.18 12.05 7.98
C PRO A 25 8.15 13.01 8.57
N THR A 26 7.21 13.52 7.76
CA THR A 26 6.14 14.41 8.21
C THR A 26 5.16 13.69 9.14
N LEU A 27 4.80 12.45 8.81
CA LEU A 27 3.90 11.64 9.63
C LEU A 27 4.51 11.27 10.98
N LEU A 28 5.81 10.97 11.01
CA LEU A 28 6.53 10.67 12.25
C LEU A 28 6.58 11.88 13.19
N THR A 29 6.63 13.12 12.66
CA THR A 29 6.55 14.34 13.48
C THR A 29 5.17 14.62 14.07
N GLN A 30 4.12 13.98 13.54
CA GLN A 30 2.74 14.09 14.01
C GLN A 30 2.31 12.90 14.89
N CYS A 31 3.20 11.92 15.10
CA CYS A 31 2.93 10.82 16.01
C CYS A 31 3.20 11.28 17.45
N ASP A 32 2.19 11.17 18.30
CA ASP A 32 2.24 11.59 19.71
C ASP A 32 2.87 10.52 20.61
N ASP A 33 2.91 9.26 20.16
CA ASP A 33 3.51 8.16 20.92
C ASP A 33 4.41 7.24 20.06
N GLY A 34 5.24 6.44 20.74
CA GLY A 34 6.15 5.49 20.09
C GLY A 34 5.47 4.26 19.46
N GLN A 35 4.22 3.95 19.83
CA GLN A 35 3.41 2.90 19.21
C GLN A 35 2.92 3.33 17.82
N GLN A 36 2.48 4.58 17.65
CA GLN A 36 2.10 5.16 16.37
C GLN A 36 3.28 5.20 15.40
N GLN A 37 4.46 5.62 15.88
CA GLN A 37 5.68 5.60 15.08
C GLN A 37 6.05 4.18 14.61
N ARG A 38 5.97 3.19 15.51
CA ARG A 38 6.22 1.78 15.16
C ARG A 38 5.21 1.25 14.17
N ALA A 39 3.93 1.58 14.33
CA ALA A 39 2.88 1.16 13.40
C ALA A 39 3.11 1.75 12.00
N LEU A 40 3.47 3.05 11.92
CA LEU A 40 3.77 3.73 10.67
C LEU A 40 4.99 3.13 9.96
N MET A 41 6.06 2.85 10.73
CA MET A 41 7.24 2.15 10.22
C MET A 41 6.92 0.73 9.74
N ALA A 42 6.11 -0.02 10.48
CA ALA A 42 5.67 -1.35 10.08
C ALA A 42 4.86 -1.33 8.78
N CYS A 43 3.98 -0.34 8.59
CA CYS A 43 3.26 -0.15 7.33
C CYS A 43 4.23 0.10 6.17
N ARG A 44 5.22 0.96 6.40
CA ARG A 44 6.23 1.28 5.39
C ARG A 44 7.06 0.06 5.02
N ASP A 45 7.51 -0.70 5.99
CA ASP A 45 8.33 -1.89 5.73
C ASP A 45 7.51 -2.98 5.02
N ALA A 46 6.26 -3.19 5.39
CA ALA A 46 5.35 -4.10 4.68
C ALA A 46 5.12 -3.68 3.21
N LEU A 47 4.92 -2.38 2.95
CA LEU A 47 4.79 -1.86 1.58
C LEU A 47 6.09 -1.97 0.79
N ARG A 48 7.24 -1.76 1.43
CA ARG A 48 8.56 -1.96 0.81
C ARG A 48 8.76 -3.42 0.41
N ASP A 49 8.41 -4.34 1.29
CA ASP A 49 8.56 -5.76 1.05
C ASP A 49 7.62 -6.22 -0.07
N ALA A 50 6.36 -5.73 -0.09
CA ALA A 50 5.43 -5.93 -1.21
C ALA A 50 5.99 -5.37 -2.52
N PHE A 51 6.58 -4.16 -2.50
CA PHE A 51 7.21 -3.57 -3.68
C PHE A 51 8.36 -4.42 -4.22
N PHE A 52 9.30 -4.85 -3.38
CA PHE A 52 10.39 -5.71 -3.84
C PHE A 52 9.89 -7.07 -4.32
N ALA A 53 8.92 -7.65 -3.63
CA ALA A 53 8.29 -8.90 -4.03
C ALA A 53 7.59 -8.77 -5.40
N ALA A 54 6.94 -7.64 -5.67
CA ALA A 54 6.32 -7.33 -6.97
C ALA A 54 7.36 -7.17 -8.09
N GLN A 55 8.56 -6.70 -7.76
CA GLN A 55 9.63 -6.50 -8.75
C GLN A 55 10.32 -7.80 -9.15
N VAL A 56 10.48 -8.72 -8.19
CA VAL A 56 11.20 -9.99 -8.37
C VAL A 56 10.28 -11.08 -8.94
N GLN A 57 8.99 -11.07 -8.61
CA GLN A 57 8.04 -12.10 -9.03
C GLN A 57 7.37 -11.75 -10.37
N LYS A 58 6.98 -12.77 -11.14
CA LYS A 58 6.09 -12.60 -12.29
C LYS A 58 4.66 -12.50 -11.79
N LEU A 59 4.03 -11.35 -11.99
CA LEU A 59 2.63 -11.14 -11.61
C LEU A 59 1.74 -11.55 -12.78
N LEU A 60 1.38 -12.83 -12.85
CA LEU A 60 0.66 -13.44 -13.96
C LEU A 60 -0.53 -14.23 -13.42
N ASP A 61 -1.49 -13.53 -12.81
CA ASP A 61 -2.74 -14.16 -12.41
C ASP A 61 -3.94 -13.43 -13.00
N ALA A 62 -4.79 -14.20 -13.69
CA ALA A 62 -6.07 -13.76 -14.27
C ALA A 62 -7.24 -14.04 -13.31
N ASN A 63 -6.94 -14.36 -12.04
CA ASN A 63 -7.92 -14.63 -11.02
C ASN A 63 -8.75 -13.37 -10.72
N PRO A 64 -10.10 -13.44 -10.77
CA PRO A 64 -10.96 -12.31 -10.44
C PRO A 64 -10.76 -11.76 -9.02
N ILE A 65 -10.20 -12.57 -8.10
CA ILE A 65 -9.81 -12.11 -6.76
C ILE A 65 -8.68 -11.08 -6.83
N VAL A 66 -7.72 -11.25 -7.74
CA VAL A 66 -6.61 -10.31 -7.95
C VAL A 66 -7.13 -8.97 -8.50
N GLU A 67 -8.11 -9.00 -9.40
CA GLU A 67 -8.76 -7.77 -9.89
C GLU A 67 -9.54 -7.04 -8.80
N HIS A 68 -10.19 -7.79 -7.89
CA HIS A 68 -10.89 -7.23 -6.75
C HIS A 68 -9.92 -6.57 -5.77
N ILE A 69 -8.86 -7.27 -5.37
CA ILE A 69 -7.82 -6.75 -4.47
C ILE A 69 -7.10 -5.54 -5.10
N PHE A 70 -6.85 -5.55 -6.40
CA PHE A 70 -6.29 -4.39 -7.10
C PHE A 70 -7.23 -3.18 -7.02
N SER A 71 -8.53 -3.39 -7.21
CA SER A 71 -9.51 -2.32 -7.15
C SER A 71 -9.63 -1.74 -5.74
N GLU A 72 -9.62 -2.61 -4.72
CA GLU A 72 -9.58 -2.19 -3.31
C GLU A 72 -8.29 -1.43 -2.99
N LEU A 73 -7.12 -1.96 -3.37
CA LEU A 73 -5.83 -1.29 -3.17
C LEU A 73 -5.84 0.13 -3.74
N LYS A 74 -6.38 0.29 -4.95
CA LYS A 74 -6.49 1.58 -5.61
C LYS A 74 -7.46 2.53 -4.92
N SER A 75 -8.58 2.01 -4.41
CA SER A 75 -9.53 2.81 -3.61
C SER A 75 -8.86 3.29 -2.33
N THR A 76 -8.29 2.36 -1.54
CA THR A 76 -7.59 2.66 -0.29
C THR A 76 -6.40 3.60 -0.52
N GLU A 77 -5.69 3.49 -1.64
CA GLU A 77 -4.63 4.44 -2.00
C GLU A 77 -5.15 5.86 -2.23
N ASN A 78 -6.31 6.02 -2.86
CA ASN A 78 -6.92 7.33 -3.05
C ASN A 78 -7.38 7.91 -1.71
N ASP A 79 -8.01 7.11 -0.87
CA ASP A 79 -8.46 7.52 0.47
C ASP A 79 -7.25 7.91 1.35
N PHE A 80 -6.20 7.10 1.31
CA PHE A 80 -4.94 7.39 1.99
C PHE A 80 -4.30 8.69 1.50
N LYS A 81 -4.29 8.94 0.18
CA LYS A 81 -3.79 10.20 -0.38
C LYS A 81 -4.62 11.41 0.04
N GLN A 82 -5.93 11.26 0.13
CA GLN A 82 -6.81 12.32 0.60
C GLN A 82 -6.52 12.64 2.08
N GLU A 83 -6.42 11.62 2.92
CA GLU A 83 -6.08 11.78 4.34
C GLU A 83 -4.67 12.37 4.54
N LEU A 84 -3.73 12.08 3.63
CA LEU A 84 -2.40 12.70 3.64
C LEU A 84 -2.38 14.17 3.20
N GLN A 85 -3.38 14.66 2.48
CA GLN A 85 -3.47 16.07 2.08
C GLN A 85 -3.99 16.95 3.23
N ASP A 86 -4.93 16.42 4.01
CA ASP A 86 -5.50 17.09 5.17
C ASP A 86 -5.44 16.14 6.36
N ILE A 87 -4.26 16.04 6.99
CA ILE A 87 -4.06 15.10 8.09
C ILE A 87 -4.82 15.60 9.32
N GLN A 88 -6.04 15.10 9.48
CA GLN A 88 -6.88 15.37 10.64
C GLN A 88 -6.63 14.37 11.76
N SER A 89 -6.29 13.12 11.41
CA SER A 89 -6.00 12.07 12.39
C SER A 89 -4.88 11.13 11.94
N ILE A 90 -3.74 11.19 12.63
CA ILE A 90 -2.62 10.26 12.41
C ILE A 90 -3.04 8.78 12.58
N SER A 91 -4.03 8.53 13.45
CA SER A 91 -4.58 7.18 13.65
C SER A 91 -5.35 6.68 12.42
N GLN A 92 -6.06 7.55 11.70
CA GLN A 92 -6.71 7.18 10.44
C GLN A 92 -5.68 6.93 9.34
N VAL A 93 -4.64 7.76 9.26
CA VAL A 93 -3.51 7.55 8.33
C VAL A 93 -2.86 6.18 8.59
N ILE A 94 -2.61 5.81 9.85
CA ILE A 94 -2.04 4.50 10.21
C ILE A 94 -3.00 3.36 9.84
N ALA A 95 -4.30 3.52 10.09
CA ALA A 95 -5.30 2.50 9.75
C ALA A 95 -5.36 2.25 8.24
N LEU A 96 -5.49 3.31 7.44
CA LEU A 96 -5.48 3.25 5.98
C LEU A 96 -4.14 2.70 5.47
N GLY A 97 -3.00 3.18 5.98
CA GLY A 97 -1.68 2.67 5.60
C GLY A 97 -1.49 1.19 5.91
N THR A 98 -2.08 0.69 7.00
CA THR A 98 -2.05 -0.73 7.37
C THR A 98 -2.87 -1.56 6.40
N GLU A 99 -4.07 -1.09 6.04
CA GLU A 99 -4.94 -1.74 5.07
C GLU A 99 -4.30 -1.79 3.69
N LEU A 100 -3.71 -0.68 3.27
CA LEU A 100 -2.99 -0.52 2.02
C LEU A 100 -1.79 -1.48 1.94
N ALA A 101 -1.03 -1.63 3.04
CA ALA A 101 0.05 -2.61 3.15
C ALA A 101 -0.45 -4.07 3.04
N LYS A 102 -1.57 -4.40 3.68
CA LYS A 102 -2.18 -5.74 3.61
C LYS A 102 -2.65 -6.06 2.19
N LEU A 103 -3.34 -5.12 1.54
CA LEU A 103 -3.83 -5.27 0.17
C LEU A 103 -2.68 -5.41 -0.82
N ALA A 104 -1.62 -4.61 -0.68
CA ALA A 104 -0.43 -4.73 -1.51
C ALA A 104 0.28 -6.09 -1.33
N GLY A 105 0.42 -6.55 -0.09
CA GLY A 105 0.97 -7.88 0.20
C GLY A 105 0.13 -9.00 -0.40
N ALA A 106 -1.19 -8.96 -0.19
CA ALA A 106 -2.12 -9.95 -0.73
C ALA A 106 -2.11 -9.97 -2.27
N LEU A 107 -2.07 -8.80 -2.90
CA LEU A 107 -1.99 -8.67 -4.36
C LEU A 107 -0.74 -9.37 -4.89
N VAL A 108 0.41 -9.11 -4.28
CA VAL A 108 1.69 -9.67 -4.73
C VAL A 108 1.79 -11.17 -4.46
N THR A 109 1.30 -11.64 -3.31
CA THR A 109 1.27 -13.07 -2.99
C THR A 109 0.35 -13.84 -3.93
N LEU A 110 -0.85 -13.32 -4.21
CA LEU A 110 -1.81 -14.00 -5.08
C LEU A 110 -1.41 -13.92 -6.54
N ALA A 111 -0.94 -12.76 -7.01
CA ALA A 111 -0.52 -12.61 -8.40
C ALA A 111 0.78 -13.35 -8.74
N ALA A 112 1.55 -13.77 -7.74
CA ALA A 112 2.77 -14.56 -7.90
C ALA A 112 2.61 -16.07 -7.62
N ALA A 113 1.42 -16.51 -7.18
CA ALA A 113 1.10 -17.91 -6.94
C ALA A 113 0.73 -18.63 -8.24
#